data_AF-A0A1N6M5V2-F1
#
_entry.id   AF-A0A1N6M5V2-F1
#
_cell.length_a   1.000
_cell.length_b   1.000
_cell.length_c   1.000
_cell.angle_alpha   90.00
_cell.angle_beta   90.00
_cell.angle_gamma   90.00
#
_symmetry.space_group_name_H-M   'P 1'
#
loop_
_entity.id
_entity.type
_entity.pdbx_description
1 polymer ?
#
loop_
_entity_poly.entity_id
_entity_poly.type
_entity_poly.pdbx_seq_one_letter_code
_entity_poly.pdbx_strand_id
1 'polypeptide(L)' 'MQSLSAQIVINLSLNVEHGCVDYIVTTHEGECHGINQLAEKLRNSVMKELPEHTPNNKAEAL' A
#
# COMPACT_ATOMS: atom_id res chain seq x y z
N MET A 1 26.89 -2.86 15.82
CA MET A 1 26.46 -2.19 14.59
C MET A 1 24.95 -2.27 14.54
N GLN A 2 24.25 -1.13 14.48
CA GLN A 2 22.81 -1.10 14.24
C GLN A 2 22.56 -1.33 12.75
N SER A 3 21.62 -2.22 12.43
CA SER A 3 21.21 -2.42 11.04
C SER A 3 20.44 -1.20 10.58
N LEU A 4 20.89 -0.58 9.48
CA LEU A 4 20.13 0.47 8.82
C LEU A 4 18.82 -0.14 8.33
N SER A 5 17.69 0.54 8.54
CA SER A 5 16.40 0.00 8.17
C SER A 5 15.40 1.09 7.78
N ALA A 6 14.59 0.81 6.78
CA ALA A 6 13.38 1.55 6.47
C ALA A 6 12.22 0.55 6.44
N GLN A 7 11.01 1.03 6.69
CA GLN A 7 9.85 0.17 6.83
C GLN A 7 8.75 0.58 5.87
N ILE A 8 8.07 -0.42 5.32
CA ILE A 8 6.81 -0.23 4.59
C ILE A 8 5.75 -0.99 5.36
N VAL A 9 4.68 -0.30 5.72
CA VAL A 9 3.56 -0.87 6.46
C VAL A 9 2.33 -0.79 5.57
N ILE A 10 1.67 -1.94 5.37
CA ILE A 10 0.42 -2.04 4.64
C ILE A 10 -0.66 -2.38 5.66
N ASN A 11 -1.57 -1.45 5.91
CA ASN A 11 -2.74 -1.68 6.73
C ASN A 11 -3.90 -2.05 5.80
N LEU A 12 -4.53 -3.19 6.05
CA LEU A 12 -5.68 -3.67 5.31
C LEU A 12 -6.90 -3.61 6.22
N SER A 13 -8.02 -3.10 5.72
CA SER A 13 -9.30 -3.07 6.41
C SER A 13 -10.40 -3.55 5.47
N LEU A 14 -11.25 -4.45 5.97
CA LEU A 14 -12.40 -4.90 5.21
C LEU A 14 -13.48 -3.82 5.20
N ASN A 15 -13.86 -3.35 4.01
CA ASN A 15 -15.00 -2.46 3.82
C ASN A 15 -16.21 -3.30 3.41
N VAL A 16 -16.99 -3.71 4.40
CA VAL A 16 -18.17 -4.56 4.19
C VAL A 16 -19.29 -3.85 3.43
N GLU A 17 -19.36 -2.52 3.49
CA GLU A 17 -20.40 -1.73 2.82
C GLU A 17 -20.21 -1.75 1.30
N HIS A 18 -18.95 -1.70 0.84
CA HIS A 18 -18.61 -1.74 -0.58
C HIS A 18 -18.12 -3.12 -1.06
N GLY A 19 -18.07 -4.11 -0.17
CA GLY A 19 -17.61 -5.47 -0.50
C GLY A 19 -16.15 -5.53 -0.96
N CYS A 20 -15.30 -4.61 -0.48
CA CYS A 20 -13.91 -4.49 -0.91
C CYS A 20 -12.94 -4.42 0.28
N VAL A 21 -11.64 -4.42 -0.01
CA VAL A 21 -10.58 -4.22 0.98
C VAL A 21 -9.97 -2.86 0.76
N ASP A 22 -10.13 -1.98 1.75
CA ASP A 22 -9.41 -0.72 1.81
C ASP A 22 -8.00 -0.98 2.30
N TYR A 23 -7.05 -0.21 1.78
CA TYR A 23 -5.66 -0.31 2.21
C TYR A 23 -5.00 1.05 2.33
N ILE A 24 -4.08 1.15 3.28
CA ILE A 24 -3.22 2.31 3.48
C ILE A 24 -1.78 1.80 3.50
N VAL A 25 -0.93 2.36 2.65
CA VAL A 25 0.50 2.05 2.64
C VAL A 25 1.28 3.24 3.14
N THR A 26 2.01 3.03 4.23
CA THR A 26 2.88 4.02 4.86
C THR A 26 4.33 3.59 4.69
N THR A 27 5.22 4.55 4.45
CA THR A 27 6.66 4.30 4.41
C THR A 27 7.32 5.10 5.53
N HIS A 28 8.14 4.44 6.33
CA HIS A 28 8.97 5.04 7.36
C HIS A 28 10.41 5.06 6.86
N GLU A 29 10.93 6.26 6.68
CA GLU A 29 12.31 6.47 6.23
C GLU A 29 13.30 6.04 7.32
N GLY A 30 14.37 5.41 6.86
CA GLY A 30 15.53 5.02 7.63
C GLY A 30 16.64 6.07 7.63
N GLU A 31 17.74 5.70 8.24
CA GLU A 31 18.85 6.59 8.58
C GLU A 31 19.75 6.93 7.39
N CYS A 32 19.62 6.23 6.26
CA CYS A 32 20.45 6.45 5.07
C CYS A 32 19.64 6.49 3.76
N HIS A 33 20.15 7.30 2.83
CA HIS A 33 19.49 7.53 1.54
C HIS A 33 19.32 6.25 0.70
N GLY A 34 20.30 5.35 0.71
CA GLY A 34 20.25 4.11 -0.07
C GLY A 34 19.13 3.17 0.37
N ILE A 35 18.88 3.05 1.67
CA ILE A 35 17.77 2.24 2.18
C ILE A 35 16.42 2.91 1.92
N ASN A 36 16.36 4.24 1.96
CA ASN A 36 15.12 4.97 1.63
C ASN A 36 14.74 4.79 0.15
N GLN A 37 15.72 4.83 -0.76
CA GLN A 37 15.49 4.52 -2.18
C GLN A 37 15.01 3.08 -2.40
N LEU A 38 15.53 2.12 -1.63
CA LEU A 38 15.06 0.73 -1.70
C LEU A 38 13.62 0.62 -1.20
N ALA A 39 13.29 1.26 -0.08
CA ALA A 39 11.93 1.30 0.45
C ALA A 39 10.95 1.95 -0.54
N GLU A 40 11.35 3.04 -1.19
CA GLU A 40 10.52 3.69 -2.21
C GLU A 40 10.25 2.78 -3.41
N LYS A 41 11.27 2.08 -3.91
CA LYS A 41 11.12 1.10 -5.00
C LYS A 41 10.16 -0.02 -4.62
N LEU A 42 10.30 -0.56 -3.41
CA LEU A 42 9.44 -1.63 -2.91
C LEU A 42 8.00 -1.13 -2.75
N ARG A 43 7.79 0.09 -2.23
CA ARG A 43 6.47 0.74 -2.12
C ARG A 43 5.81 0.86 -3.49
N ASN A 44 6.56 1.32 -4.48
CA ASN A 44 6.07 1.48 -5.85
C ASN A 44 5.73 0.12 -6.48
N SER A 45 6.50 -0.93 -6.18
CA SER A 45 6.20 -2.29 -6.64
C SER A 45 4.91 -2.81 -6.02
N VAL A 46 4.73 -2.64 -4.71
CA VAL A 46 3.51 -3.03 -4.00
C VAL A 46 2.29 -2.31 -4.56
N MET A 47 2.40 -0.99 -4.77
CA MET A 47 1.29 -0.18 -5.32
C MET A 47 0.84 -0.60 -6.71
N LYS A 48 1.75 -1.15 -7.53
CA LYS A 48 1.40 -1.66 -8.87
C LYS A 48 0.62 -2.96 -8.84
N GLU A 49 0.87 -3.79 -7.83
CA GLU A 49 0.22 -5.10 -7.69
C GLU A 49 -1.07 -5.02 -6.86
N LEU A 50 -1.26 -3.95 -6.08
CA LEU A 50 -2.49 -3.74 -5.34
C LEU A 50 -3.63 -3.43 -6.33
N PRO A 51 -4.79 -4.09 -6.17
CA PRO A 51 -5.91 -3.89 -7.07
C PRO A 51 -6.35 -2.43 -7.01
N GLU A 52 -6.45 -1.80 -8.18
CA GLU A 52 -7.10 -0.49 -8.28
C GLU A 52 -8.52 -0.64 -7.76
N HIS A 53 -8.92 0.25 -6.84
CA HIS A 53 -10.30 0.37 -6.38
C HIS A 53 -11.17 0.54 -7.62
N THR A 54 -11.78 -0.56 -8.08
CA THR A 54 -12.74 -0.53 -9.17
C THR A 54 -14.08 -0.35 -8.49
N PRO A 55 -14.64 0.87 -8.42
CA PRO A 55 -16.00 1.02 -7.93
C PRO A 55 -16.88 0.11 -8.78
N ASN A 56 -17.55 -0.83 -8.14
CA ASN A 56 -18.47 -1.75 -8.80
C ASN A 56 -19.72 -0.96 -9.25
N ASN A 57 -19.60 -0.19 -10.32
CA ASN A 57 -20.72 0.43 -11.01
C ASN A 57 -21.48 -0.66 -11.80
N LYS A 58 -22.16 -1.54 -11.07
CA LYS A 58 -23.22 -2.43 -11.58
C LYS A 58 -24.42 -2.49 -10.63
N ALA A 59 -24.77 -1.34 -10.07
CA ALA A 59 -26.08 -1.02 -9.50
C ALA A 59 -26.46 0.31 -10.16
N GLU A 60 -27.53 0.54 -10.91
CA GLU A 60 -28.79 -0.16 -11.16
C GLU A 60 -29.22 0.23 -12.59
N ALA A 61 -29.60 -0.74 -13.40
CA ALA A 61 -30.38 -0.51 -14.63
C ALA A 61 -31.37 -1.67 -14.75
N LEU A 62 -32.38 -1.64 -13.88
CA LEU A 62 -33.62 -2.41 -13.98
C LEU A 62 -34.78 -1.49 -13.63
#